data_AF-A0A0C9ZU37-F1
#
_entry.id   AF-A0A0C9ZU37-F1
#
_cell.length_a   1.000
_cell.length_b   1.000
_cell.length_c   1.000
_cell.angle_alpha   90.00
_cell.angle_beta   90.00
_cell.angle_gamma   90.00
#
_symmetry.space_group_name_H-M   'P 1'
#
loop_
_entity.id
_entity.type
_entity.pdbx_description
1 polymer ?
#
loop_
_entity_poly.entity_id
_entity_poly.type
_entity_poly.pdbx_seq_one_letter_code
_entity_poly.pdbx_strand_id
1 'polypeptide(L)' 'YSIIPTLTLNGIITYNIIEGLVDTEWFIKFLREQMPFTNPYPGPHSVLVMDNCHIHHGSEIWHLVKEDNCKL' A
#
# COMPACT_ATOMS: atom_id res chain seq x y z
N TYR A 1 2.58 5.94 18.82
CA TYR A 1 2.45 4.77 17.94
C TYR A 1 1.58 5.15 16.74
N SER A 2 1.91 4.61 15.58
CA SER A 2 1.15 4.70 14.33
C SER A 2 0.68 3.31 13.92
N ILE A 3 -0.52 3.22 13.32
CA ILE A 3 -1.08 1.97 12.81
C ILE A 3 -1.33 2.15 11.32
N ILE A 4 -0.85 1.22 10.50
CA ILE A 4 -1.12 1.20 9.06
C ILE A 4 -1.80 -0.12 8.70
N PRO A 5 -3.12 -0.10 8.47
CA PRO A 5 -3.86 -1.27 8.02
C PRO A 5 -3.99 -1.33 6.49
N THR A 6 -3.96 -2.55 5.95
CA THR A 6 -4.42 -2.85 4.58
C THR A 6 -5.87 -3.29 4.65
N LEU A 7 -6.76 -2.53 4.01
CA LEU A 7 -8.21 -2.73 4.06
C LEU A 7 -8.75 -3.18 2.71
N THR A 8 -9.79 -4.01 2.76
CA THR A 8 -10.66 -4.37 1.63
C THR A 8 -12.11 -4.17 2.01
N LEU A 9 -13.01 -4.33 1.04
CA LEU A 9 -14.44 -4.37 1.30
C LEU A 9 -14.87 -5.51 2.24
N ASN A 10 -14.04 -6.56 2.37
CA ASN A 10 -14.31 -7.71 3.23
C ASN A 10 -13.62 -7.61 4.59
N GLY A 11 -12.93 -6.50 4.89
CA GLY A 11 -12.24 -6.26 6.16
C GLY A 11 -10.74 -6.06 6.03
N ILE A 12 -10.05 -6.19 7.15
CA ILE A 12 -8.61 -5.98 7.29
C ILE A 12 -7.86 -7.23 6.78
N ILE A 13 -6.92 -7.05 5.85
CA ILE A 13 -6.01 -8.14 5.43
C ILE A 13 -4.87 -8.27 6.44
N THR A 14 -4.21 -7.16 6.75
CA THR A 14 -3.06 -7.09 7.66
C THR A 14 -2.89 -5.68 8.20
N TYR A 15 -2.03 -5.51 9.21
CA TYR A 15 -1.70 -4.23 9.80
C TYR A 15 -0.31 -4.25 10.45
N ASN A 16 0.32 -3.08 10.51
CA ASN A 16 1.54 -2.88 11.28
C ASN A 16 1.32 -1.83 12.37
N ILE A 17 1.92 -2.05 13.54
CA ILE A 17 1.98 -1.08 14.63
C ILE A 17 3.44 -0.65 14.79
N ILE A 18 3.68 0.66 14.70
CA ILE A 18 5.03 1.23 14.66
C ILE A 18 5.12 2.27 15.75
N GLU A 19 6.25 2.32 16.44
CA GLU A 19 6.54 3.42 17.35
C GLU A 19 7.00 4.64 16.57
N GLY A 20 6.39 5.80 16.83
CA GLY A 20 6.71 7.06 16.13
C GLY A 20 5.97 7.28 14.81
N LEU A 21 6.58 8.09 13.94
CA LEU A 21 6.05 8.51 12.64
C LEU A 21 6.43 7.51 11.54
N VAL A 22 5.68 7.57 10.45
CA VAL A 22 5.95 6.78 9.25
C VAL A 22 6.55 7.69 8.21
N ASP A 23 7.73 7.34 7.72
CA ASP A 23 8.38 8.02 6.60
C ASP A 23 8.20 7.24 5.28
N THR A 24 8.69 7.84 4.20
CA THR A 24 8.57 7.28 2.85
C THR A 24 9.26 5.93 2.71
N GLU A 25 10.46 5.75 3.31
CA GLU A 25 11.21 4.49 3.19
C GLU A 25 10.48 3.34 3.89
N TRP A 26 10.01 3.59 5.11
CA TRP A 26 9.20 2.63 5.84
C TRP A 26 7.92 2.29 5.08
N PHE A 27 7.23 3.30 4.55
CA PHE A 27 6.00 3.10 3.79
C PHE A 27 6.21 2.26 2.53
N ILE A 28 7.29 2.50 1.78
CA ILE A 28 7.65 1.70 0.60
C ILE A 28 7.88 0.24 0.97
N LYS A 29 8.61 -0.01 2.07
CA LYS A 29 8.83 -1.38 2.56
C LYS A 29 7.51 -2.06 2.89
N PHE A 30 6.64 -1.36 3.62
CA PHE A 30 5.31 -1.87 3.94
C PHE A 30 4.52 -2.17 2.66
N LEU A 31 4.49 -1.25 1.70
CA LEU A 31 3.76 -1.43 0.45
C LEU A 31 4.27 -2.65 -0.34
N ARG A 32 5.59 -2.87 -0.42
CA ARG A 32 6.17 -4.09 -1.03
C ARG A 32 5.64 -5.37 -0.39
N GLU A 33 5.48 -5.38 0.94
CA GLU A 33 4.90 -6.50 1.67
C GLU A 33 3.39 -6.67 1.39
N GLN A 34 2.71 -5.59 0.96
CA GLN A 34 1.27 -5.61 0.63
C GLN A 34 0.98 -6.04 -0.81
N MET A 35 1.90 -5.79 -1.73
CA MET A 35 1.75 -6.06 -3.16
C MET A 35 1.25 -7.49 -3.48
N PRO A 36 1.72 -8.56 -2.81
CA PRO A 36 1.20 -9.93 -3.02
C PRO A 36 -0.28 -10.15 -2.71
N PHE A 37 -0.95 -9.22 -2.01
CA PHE A 37 -2.39 -9.27 -1.75
C PHE A 37 -3.25 -8.56 -2.80
N THR A 38 -2.60 -7.95 -3.80
CA THR A 38 -3.27 -7.33 -4.95
C THR A 38 -3.37 -8.29 -6.13
N ASN A 39 -4.19 -7.96 -7.11
CA ASN A 39 -4.25 -8.69 -8.39
C ASN A 39 -4.15 -7.71 -9.57
N PRO A 40 -3.80 -8.19 -10.77
CA PRO A 40 -3.88 -7.38 -11.98
C PRO A 40 -5.29 -6.80 -12.19
N TYR A 41 -5.37 -5.54 -12.59
CA TYR A 41 -6.63 -4.87 -12.94
C TYR A 41 -7.25 -5.48 -14.22
N PRO A 42 -8.57 -5.76 -14.27
CA PRO A 42 -9.64 -5.37 -13.34
C PRO A 42 -10.06 -6.44 -12.32
N GLY A 43 -9.15 -7.31 -11.87
CA GLY A 43 -9.46 -8.37 -10.90
C GLY A 43 -9.85 -7.86 -9.50
N PRO A 44 -10.27 -8.73 -8.58
CA PRO A 44 -10.48 -8.37 -7.18
C PRO A 44 -9.20 -7.78 -6.55
N HIS A 45 -9.32 -6.78 -5.67
CA HIS A 45 -8.16 -6.13 -5.02
C HIS A 45 -7.12 -5.56 -6.01
N SER A 46 -7.55 -5.11 -7.18
CA SER A 46 -6.66 -4.58 -8.23
C SER A 46 -6.55 -3.05 -8.28
N VAL A 47 -7.13 -2.37 -7.29
CA VAL A 47 -7.07 -0.91 -7.16
C VAL A 47 -6.58 -0.60 -5.75
N LEU A 48 -5.42 0.05 -5.65
CA LEU A 48 -4.88 0.57 -4.41
C LEU A 48 -5.43 1.97 -4.17
N VAL A 49 -6.04 2.19 -3.02
CA VAL A 49 -6.57 3.50 -2.62
C VAL A 49 -5.79 3.98 -1.40
N MET A 50 -5.20 5.17 -1.50
CA MET A 50 -4.43 5.81 -0.44
C MET A 50 -4.86 7.27 -0.33
N ASP A 51 -4.62 7.90 0.82
CA ASP A 51 -4.80 9.34 0.94
C ASP A 51 -3.69 10.09 0.17
N ASN A 52 -3.88 11.39 -0.01
CA ASN A 52 -2.95 12.25 -0.75
C ASN A 52 -1.75 12.72 0.09
N CYS A 53 -1.24 11.87 0.99
CA CYS A 53 -0.12 12.23 1.86
C CYS A 53 1.19 12.38 1.06
N HIS A 54 2.06 13.32 1.48
CA HIS A 54 3.33 13.60 0.81
C HIS A 54 4.24 12.36 0.70
N ILE A 55 4.20 11.47 1.70
CA ILE A 55 5.01 10.24 1.69
C ILE A 55 4.55 9.24 0.62
N HIS A 56 3.33 9.39 0.06
CA HIS A 56 2.78 8.53 -0.99
C HIS A 56 3.19 8.95 -2.41
N HIS A 57 3.88 10.09 -2.57
CA HIS A 57 4.18 10.68 -3.88
C HIS A 57 5.55 10.25 -4.44
N GLY A 58 6.23 9.30 -3.78
CA GLY A 58 7.52 8.77 -4.25
C GLY A 58 7.36 8.01 -5.56
N SER A 59 8.28 8.22 -6.51
CA SER A 59 8.26 7.51 -7.80
C SER A 59 8.28 5.99 -7.63
N GLU A 60 8.97 5.48 -6.62
CA GLU A 60 9.06 4.05 -6.31
C GLU A 60 7.70 3.40 -6.03
N ILE A 61 6.77 4.12 -5.36
CA ILE A 61 5.41 3.63 -5.11
C ILE A 61 4.68 3.37 -6.42
N TRP A 62 4.84 4.29 -7.38
CA TRP A 62 4.23 4.13 -8.70
C TRP A 62 4.80 2.94 -9.47
N HIS A 63 6.12 2.75 -9.41
CA HIS A 63 6.77 1.60 -10.07
C HIS A 63 6.29 0.28 -9.47
N LEU A 64 6.23 0.18 -8.14
CA LEU A 64 5.75 -1.02 -7.45
C LEU A 64 4.34 -1.42 -7.88
N VAL A 65 3.41 -0.48 -7.92
CA VAL A 65 2.02 -0.79 -8.28
C VAL A 65 1.90 -1.16 -9.75
N LYS A 66 2.69 -0.54 -10.63
CA LYS A 66 2.70 -0.84 -12.06
C LYS A 66 3.30 -2.19 -12.40
N GLU A 67 4.34 -2.62 -11.70
CA GLU A 67 4.96 -3.95 -11.89
C GLU A 67 3.95 -5.08 -11.69
N ASP A 68 3.06 -4.94 -10.72
CA ASP A 68 2.02 -5.93 -10.41
C ASP A 68 0.75 -5.80 -11.27
N ASN A 69 0.75 -4.90 -12.26
CA ASN A 69 -0.43 -4.55 -13.07
C ASN A 69 -1.65 -4.12 -12.24
N CYS A 70 -1.40 -3.64 -11.01
CA CYS A 70 -2.41 -3.04 -10.16
C CYS A 70 -2.59 -1.56 -10.54
N LYS A 71 -3.75 -0.99 -10.20
CA LYS A 71 -4.09 0.40 -10.49
C LYS A 71 -3.95 1.25 -9.23
N LEU A 72 -3.26 2.38 -9.38
CA LEU A 72 -3.30 3.53 -8.45
C LEU A 72 -4.48 4.44 -8.81
#